data_AF-A0A816N404-F1
#
_entry.id   AF-A0A816N404-F1
#
_cell.length_a   1.000
_cell.length_b   1.000
_cell.length_c   1.000
_cell.angle_alpha   90.00
_cell.angle_beta   90.00
_cell.angle_gamma   90.00
#
_symmetry.space_group_name_H-M   'P 1'
#
loop_
_entity.id
_entity.type
_entity.pdbx_description
1 polymer ?
#
loop_
_entity_poly.entity_id
_entity_poly.type
_entity_poly.pdbx_seq_one_letter_code
_entity_poly.pdbx_strand_id
1 'polypeptide(L)'
;MTSTKEHVDFLYKYHQIQSICTQLTKVTKSCDHDAIPMSFIPKREISEAVSNRQNLDQLPPSYMYSIIFKDIILEIDHDDKKSMNTLVNFCRQQNIPEIQINQLQCTYHQQSPVWWYTKPMFLYSMLNRALRMLDMEVMIKLGFFIRSLHLQLKQLHQEQSANFQQAFTVYRGQELRQQDFQNLCNSKGGLLSFNNFLSTSKKPFAYVVSISESM
;
A
#
# COMPACT_ATOMS: atom_id res chain seq x y z
N MET A 1 1.96 11.58 53.09
CA MET A 1 2.81 10.45 52.62
C MET A 1 2.14 9.55 51.57
N THR A 2 0.85 9.72 51.27
CA THR A 2 0.08 8.92 50.29
C THR A 2 0.28 9.35 48.82
N SER A 3 0.53 10.63 48.55
CA SER A 3 0.64 11.18 47.18
C SER A 3 1.85 10.68 46.38
N THR A 4 2.95 10.31 47.03
CA THR A 4 4.18 9.87 46.34
C THR A 4 4.07 8.43 45.83
N LYS A 5 3.30 7.56 46.51
CA LYS A 5 3.08 6.17 46.08
C LYS A 5 2.20 6.09 44.84
N GLU A 6 1.12 6.87 44.80
CA GLU A 6 0.21 6.93 43.66
C GLU A 6 0.89 7.42 42.38
N HIS A 7 1.83 8.37 42.50
CA HIS A 7 2.60 8.88 41.37
C HIS A 7 3.58 7.84 40.79
N VAL A 8 4.20 7.03 41.65
CA VAL A 8 5.10 5.93 41.21
C VAL A 8 4.30 4.81 40.54
N ASP A 9 3.13 4.46 41.10
CA ASP A 9 2.24 3.45 40.52
C ASP A 9 1.68 3.89 39.16
N PHE A 10 1.40 5.19 38.97
CA PHE A 10 0.99 5.74 37.69
C PHE A 10 2.09 5.66 36.62
N LEU A 11 3.31 6.07 36.96
CA LEU A 11 4.46 6.01 36.04
C LEU A 11 4.78 4.57 35.62
N TYR A 12 4.69 3.62 36.55
CA TYR A 12 4.89 2.20 36.26
C TYR A 12 3.84 1.64 35.30
N LYS A 13 2.56 1.96 35.52
CA LYS A 13 1.47 1.58 34.61
C LYS A 13 1.61 2.23 33.24
N TYR A 14 2.02 3.50 33.19
CA TYR A 14 2.27 4.22 31.94
C TYR A 14 3.38 3.55 31.11
N HIS A 15 4.50 3.20 31.73
CA HIS A 15 5.60 2.48 31.07
C HIS A 15 5.18 1.10 30.55
N GLN A 16 4.37 0.35 31.30
CA GLN A 16 3.83 -0.92 30.82
C GLN A 16 2.94 -0.74 29.59
N ILE A 17 2.04 0.25 29.60
CA ILE A 17 1.16 0.54 28.46
C ILE A 17 2.00 0.93 27.23
N GLN A 18 2.99 1.80 27.38
CA GLN A 18 3.86 2.21 26.27
C GLN A 18 4.69 1.04 25.72
N SER A 19 5.16 0.16 26.59
CA SER A 19 5.86 -1.07 26.20
C SER A 19 4.94 -2.01 25.42
N ILE A 20 3.72 -2.24 25.89
CA ILE A 20 2.71 -3.04 25.21
C ILE A 20 2.35 -2.42 23.85
N CYS A 21 2.10 -1.12 23.78
CA CYS A 21 1.83 -0.40 22.53
C CYS A 21 3.00 -0.53 21.54
N THR A 22 4.23 -0.45 22.02
CA THR A 22 5.43 -0.61 21.21
C THR A 22 5.55 -2.05 20.69
N GLN A 23 5.29 -3.05 21.53
CA GLN A 23 5.30 -4.46 21.11
C GLN A 23 4.17 -4.77 20.14
N LEU A 24 2.95 -4.28 20.39
CA LEU A 24 1.82 -4.42 19.47
C LEU A 24 2.10 -3.72 18.14
N THR A 25 2.72 -2.54 18.16
CA THR A 25 3.15 -1.84 16.95
C THR A 25 4.22 -2.63 16.21
N LYS A 26 5.17 -3.26 16.91
CA LYS A 26 6.16 -4.15 16.30
C LYS A 26 5.53 -5.39 15.69
N VAL A 27 4.57 -6.02 16.38
CA VAL A 27 3.85 -7.21 15.91
C VAL A 27 3.00 -6.89 14.69
N THR A 28 2.22 -5.81 14.73
CA THR A 28 1.42 -5.34 13.58
C THR A 28 2.27 -4.95 12.38
N LYS A 29 3.42 -4.29 12.61
CA LYS A 29 4.42 -4.04 11.56
C LYS A 29 5.02 -5.34 11.02
N SER A 30 5.33 -6.32 11.87
CA SER A 30 5.88 -7.60 11.42
C SER A 30 4.90 -8.43 10.58
N CYS A 31 3.60 -8.36 10.85
CA CYS A 31 2.58 -8.97 9.99
C CYS A 31 2.49 -8.29 8.62
N ASP A 32 2.81 -6.99 8.55
CA ASP A 32 2.88 -6.22 7.30
C ASP A 32 4.19 -6.44 6.54
N HIS A 33 5.24 -6.95 7.21
CA HIS A 33 6.55 -7.26 6.62
C HIS A 33 6.54 -8.52 5.75
N ASP A 34 5.55 -9.42 5.90
CA ASP A 34 5.43 -10.65 5.09
C ASP A 34 4.96 -10.41 3.66
N ALA A 35 4.49 -9.20 3.36
CA ALA A 35 3.91 -8.88 2.07
C ALA A 35 4.65 -7.73 1.41
N ILE A 36 5.66 -8.10 0.63
CA ILE A 36 6.29 -7.15 -0.28
C ILE A 36 5.38 -7.04 -1.50
N PRO A 37 4.93 -5.82 -1.86
CA PRO A 37 4.13 -5.58 -3.06
C PRO A 37 5.02 -5.61 -4.31
N MET A 38 6.10 -6.36 -4.32
CA MET A 38 7.09 -6.32 -5.39
C MET A 38 7.52 -7.71 -5.77
N SER A 39 7.67 -7.89 -7.07
CA SER A 39 8.21 -9.12 -7.65
C SER A 39 9.47 -8.78 -8.44
N PHE A 40 10.52 -9.58 -8.23
CA PHE A 40 11.80 -9.43 -8.91
C PHE A 40 11.86 -10.47 -10.01
N ILE A 41 12.11 -10.04 -11.25
CA ILE A 41 12.22 -10.93 -12.40
C ILE A 41 13.65 -10.80 -12.93
N PRO A 42 14.55 -11.73 -12.60
CA PRO A 42 15.92 -11.74 -13.10
C PRO A 42 16.02 -11.70 -14.63
N LYS A 43 17.09 -11.08 -15.14
CA LYS A 43 17.34 -10.94 -16.58
C LYS A 43 17.30 -12.28 -17.34
N ARG A 44 17.79 -13.36 -16.71
CA ARG A 44 17.83 -14.71 -17.27
C ARG A 44 16.42 -15.24 -17.63
N GLU A 45 15.43 -15.01 -16.76
CA GLU A 45 14.05 -15.47 -16.94
C GLU A 45 13.38 -14.70 -18.09
N ILE A 46 13.72 -13.41 -18.25
CA ILE A 46 13.26 -12.59 -19.37
C ILE A 46 13.86 -13.11 -20.69
N SER A 47 15.16 -13.38 -20.73
CA SER A 47 15.80 -13.92 -21.94
C SER A 47 15.27 -15.30 -22.30
N GLU A 48 15.02 -16.17 -21.32
CA GLU A 48 14.44 -17.49 -21.54
C GLU A 48 13.00 -17.41 -22.05
N ALA A 49 12.17 -16.53 -21.49
CA ALA A 49 10.80 -16.34 -21.96
C ALA A 49 10.72 -15.78 -23.39
N VAL A 50 11.67 -14.92 -23.79
CA VAL A 50 11.73 -14.35 -25.15
C VAL A 50 12.28 -15.35 -26.16
N SER A 51 13.26 -16.17 -25.78
CA SER A 51 13.90 -17.16 -26.67
C SER A 51 13.14 -18.49 -26.76
N ASN A 52 12.44 -18.91 -25.72
CA ASN A 52 11.65 -20.14 -25.67
C ASN A 52 10.28 -19.88 -25.03
N ARG A 53 9.23 -19.80 -25.85
CA ARG A 53 7.82 -19.62 -25.41
C ARG A 53 7.29 -20.72 -24.48
N GLN A 54 8.06 -21.78 -24.22
CA GLN A 54 7.69 -22.88 -23.34
C GLN A 54 7.87 -22.57 -21.84
N ASN A 55 8.47 -21.43 -21.46
CA ASN A 55 8.80 -21.07 -20.07
C ASN A 55 8.05 -19.83 -19.53
N LEU A 56 6.85 -19.55 -20.03
CA LEU A 56 5.99 -18.47 -19.47
C LEU A 56 5.59 -18.74 -18.01
N ASP A 57 5.66 -20.00 -17.57
CA ASP A 57 5.38 -20.46 -16.20
C ASP A 57 6.42 -20.00 -15.16
N GLN A 58 7.50 -19.33 -15.59
CA GLN A 58 8.53 -18.81 -14.70
C GLN A 58 8.20 -17.43 -14.11
N LEU A 59 7.19 -16.73 -14.62
CA LEU A 59 6.82 -15.42 -14.07
C LEU A 59 6.18 -15.57 -12.68
N PRO A 60 6.51 -14.70 -11.71
CA PRO A 60 5.88 -14.72 -10.39
C PRO A 60 4.34 -14.67 -10.51
N PRO A 61 3.58 -15.62 -9.94
CA PRO A 61 2.13 -15.65 -10.07
C PRO A 61 1.44 -14.35 -9.61
N SER A 62 1.99 -13.70 -8.58
CA SER A 62 1.59 -12.39 -8.08
C SER A 62 1.53 -11.31 -9.17
N TYR A 63 2.46 -11.34 -10.12
CA TYR A 63 2.48 -10.42 -11.25
C TYR A 63 1.28 -10.65 -12.17
N MET A 64 1.07 -11.90 -12.58
CA MET A 64 -0.06 -12.26 -13.44
C MET A 64 -1.40 -11.94 -12.78
N TYR A 65 -1.55 -12.24 -11.49
CA TYR A 65 -2.77 -11.89 -10.74
C TYR A 65 -3.01 -10.39 -10.70
N SER A 66 -1.98 -9.58 -10.50
CA SER A 66 -2.12 -8.12 -10.45
C SER A 66 -2.53 -7.54 -11.81
N ILE A 67 -2.01 -8.10 -12.92
CA ILE A 67 -2.41 -7.70 -14.27
C ILE A 67 -3.87 -8.08 -14.54
N ILE A 68 -4.24 -9.35 -14.33
CA ILE A 68 -5.60 -9.84 -14.55
C ILE A 68 -6.60 -9.07 -13.68
N PHE A 69 -6.29 -8.86 -12.39
CA PHE A 69 -7.14 -8.10 -11.48
C PHE A 69 -7.35 -6.66 -11.96
N LYS A 70 -6.28 -5.98 -12.39
CA LYS A 70 -6.38 -4.63 -12.93
C LYS A 70 -7.29 -4.60 -14.16
N ASP A 71 -7.14 -5.54 -15.09
CA ASP A 71 -7.95 -5.59 -16.31
C ASP A 71 -9.44 -5.82 -15.96
N ILE A 72 -9.73 -6.77 -15.06
CA ILE A 72 -11.08 -7.02 -14.54
C ILE A 72 -11.68 -5.76 -13.91
N ILE A 73 -10.95 -5.09 -13.01
CA ILE A 73 -11.46 -3.90 -12.32
C ILE A 73 -11.73 -2.74 -13.27
N LEU A 74 -10.97 -2.62 -14.36
CA LEU A 74 -11.16 -1.57 -15.36
C LEU A 74 -12.37 -1.83 -16.28
N GLU A 75 -12.69 -3.09 -16.54
CA GLU A 75 -13.77 -3.51 -17.43
C GLU A 75 -15.13 -3.68 -16.73
N ILE A 76 -15.14 -4.07 -15.45
CA ILE A 76 -16.38 -4.24 -14.68
C ILE A 76 -17.15 -2.91 -14.62
N ASP A 77 -18.46 -2.99 -14.85
CA ASP A 77 -19.38 -1.91 -14.55
C ASP A 77 -19.57 -1.81 -13.03
N HIS A 78 -19.12 -0.69 -12.45
CA HIS A 78 -19.20 -0.47 -11.01
C HIS A 78 -20.42 0.39 -10.69
N ASP A 79 -21.34 -0.19 -9.92
CA ASP A 79 -22.30 0.62 -9.16
C ASP A 79 -21.56 1.22 -7.96
N ASP A 80 -21.10 2.46 -8.11
CA ASP A 80 -20.36 3.19 -7.07
C ASP A 80 -21.15 3.27 -5.75
N LYS A 81 -22.48 3.38 -5.79
CA LYS A 81 -23.31 3.47 -4.59
C LYS A 81 -23.35 2.14 -3.85
N LYS A 82 -23.57 1.04 -4.57
CA LYS A 82 -23.54 -0.32 -3.99
C LYS A 82 -22.15 -0.67 -3.47
N SER A 83 -21.10 -0.29 -4.21
CA SER A 83 -19.71 -0.53 -3.84
C SER A 83 -19.32 0.27 -2.59
N MET A 84 -19.71 1.53 -2.50
CA MET A 84 -19.52 2.37 -1.31
C MET A 84 -20.21 1.77 -0.09
N ASN A 85 -21.48 1.34 -0.21
CA ASN A 85 -22.21 0.71 0.89
C ASN A 85 -21.52 -0.59 1.34
N THR A 86 -21.01 -1.39 0.41
CA THR A 86 -20.28 -2.63 0.70
C THR A 86 -18.99 -2.33 1.47
N LEU A 87 -18.23 -1.31 1.03
CA LEU A 87 -17.02 -0.87 1.72
C LEU A 87 -17.33 -0.33 3.12
N VAL A 88 -18.35 0.51 3.27
CA VAL A 88 -18.77 1.06 4.58
C VAL A 88 -19.11 -0.06 5.57
N ASN A 89 -19.88 -1.06 5.14
CA ASN A 89 -20.23 -2.20 5.99
C ASN A 89 -18.99 -3.01 6.40
N PHE A 90 -18.06 -3.22 5.47
CA PHE A 90 -16.79 -3.86 5.77
C PHE A 90 -15.95 -3.03 6.75
N CYS A 91 -15.86 -1.71 6.58
CA CYS A 91 -15.15 -0.83 7.51
C CYS A 91 -15.70 -0.93 8.95
N ARG A 92 -17.03 -1.04 9.11
CA ARG A 92 -17.65 -1.25 10.42
C ARG A 92 -17.24 -2.58 11.04
N GLN A 93 -17.19 -3.66 10.26
CA GLN A 93 -16.71 -4.97 10.72
C GLN A 93 -15.22 -4.94 11.12
N GLN A 94 -14.42 -4.10 10.47
CA GLN A 94 -13.01 -3.88 10.80
C GLN A 94 -12.77 -2.87 11.93
N ASN A 95 -13.82 -2.46 12.65
CA ASN A 95 -13.76 -1.48 13.74
C ASN A 95 -13.14 -0.13 13.34
N ILE A 96 -13.30 0.29 12.08
CA ILE A 96 -12.90 1.63 11.65
C ILE A 96 -13.83 2.66 12.34
N PRO A 97 -13.30 3.76 12.90
CA PRO A 97 -14.13 4.74 13.60
C PRO A 97 -15.23 5.31 12.71
N GLU A 98 -16.48 5.32 13.20
CA GLU A 98 -17.67 5.75 12.43
C GLU A 98 -17.52 7.19 11.90
N ILE A 99 -16.81 8.06 12.60
CA ILE A 99 -16.50 9.43 12.14
C ILE A 99 -15.73 9.41 10.80
N GLN A 100 -14.75 8.50 10.65
CA GLN A 100 -13.98 8.38 9.41
C GLN A 100 -14.81 7.74 8.30
N ILE A 101 -15.66 6.78 8.63
CA ILE A 101 -16.59 6.13 7.70
C ILE A 101 -17.59 7.17 7.15
N ASN A 102 -18.21 7.95 8.03
CA ASN A 102 -19.14 9.01 7.66
C ASN A 102 -18.45 10.07 6.80
N GLN A 103 -17.22 10.45 7.15
CA GLN A 103 -16.46 11.38 6.34
C GLN A 103 -16.25 10.84 4.92
N LEU A 104 -15.83 9.58 4.77
CA LEU A 104 -15.71 8.95 3.46
C LEU A 104 -17.06 8.99 2.72
N GLN A 105 -18.11 8.45 3.32
CA GLN A 105 -19.41 8.29 2.66
C GLN A 105 -20.04 9.62 2.22
N CYS A 106 -19.96 10.67 3.05
CA CYS A 106 -20.60 11.96 2.76
C CYS A 106 -19.77 12.84 1.82
N THR A 107 -18.44 12.70 1.81
CA THR A 107 -17.56 13.63 1.09
C THR A 107 -16.76 12.98 -0.03
N TYR A 108 -16.94 11.67 -0.30
CA TYR A 108 -16.15 10.94 -1.31
C TYR A 108 -16.09 11.66 -2.66
N HIS A 109 -17.24 12.00 -3.23
CA HIS A 109 -17.33 12.67 -4.54
C HIS A 109 -17.00 14.16 -4.51
N GLN A 110 -16.79 14.76 -3.34
CA GLN A 110 -16.38 16.16 -3.21
C GLN A 110 -14.87 16.34 -3.39
N GLN A 111 -14.12 15.24 -3.36
CA GLN A 111 -12.66 15.22 -3.46
C GLN A 111 -12.23 14.23 -4.54
N SER A 112 -11.02 14.42 -5.05
CA SER A 112 -10.49 13.52 -6.07
C SER A 112 -9.98 12.20 -5.48
N PRO A 113 -9.98 11.09 -6.23
CA PRO A 113 -9.40 9.82 -5.80
C PRO A 113 -7.96 9.93 -5.28
N VAL A 114 -7.10 10.74 -5.93
CA VAL A 114 -5.72 11.01 -5.50
C VAL A 114 -5.68 11.74 -4.15
N TRP A 115 -6.63 12.64 -3.89
CA TRP A 115 -6.74 13.29 -2.57
C TRP A 115 -7.04 12.26 -1.48
N TRP A 116 -8.01 11.37 -1.72
CA TRP A 116 -8.32 10.28 -0.79
C TRP A 116 -7.16 9.30 -0.60
N TYR A 117 -6.40 9.03 -1.66
CA TYR A 117 -5.21 8.19 -1.59
C TYR A 117 -4.07 8.84 -0.79
N THR A 118 -3.92 10.16 -0.84
CA THR A 118 -2.83 10.87 -0.16
C THR A 118 -3.18 11.34 1.25
N LYS A 119 -4.47 11.35 1.60
CA LYS A 119 -4.94 11.74 2.93
C LYS A 119 -4.54 10.71 4.00
N PRO A 120 -4.01 11.15 5.16
CA PRO A 120 -3.64 10.26 6.27
C PRO A 120 -4.89 9.73 7.00
N MET A 121 -5.55 8.75 6.39
CA MET A 121 -6.73 8.09 6.93
C MET A 121 -6.73 6.60 6.56
N PHE A 122 -7.71 5.86 7.10
CA PHE A 122 -7.77 4.40 6.96
C PHE A 122 -7.73 3.90 5.50
N LEU A 123 -8.29 4.65 4.55
CA LEU A 123 -8.45 4.21 3.17
C LEU A 123 -7.09 3.99 2.47
N TYR A 124 -6.12 4.89 2.69
CA TYR A 124 -4.76 4.74 2.17
C TYR A 124 -4.08 3.47 2.70
N SER A 125 -4.12 3.27 4.01
CA SER A 125 -3.48 2.11 4.65
C SER A 125 -4.18 0.80 4.30
N MET A 126 -5.52 0.80 4.24
CA MET A 126 -6.33 -0.36 3.88
C MET A 126 -6.04 -0.79 2.44
N LEU A 127 -6.04 0.16 1.49
CA LEU A 127 -5.74 -0.12 0.09
C LEU A 127 -4.32 -0.67 -0.09
N ASN A 128 -3.30 0.00 0.46
CA ASN A 128 -1.92 -0.43 0.29
C ASN A 128 -1.62 -1.74 1.01
N ARG A 129 -2.32 -2.06 2.10
CA ARG A 129 -2.21 -3.37 2.74
C ARG A 129 -2.86 -4.45 1.87
N ALA A 130 -4.06 -4.22 1.36
CA ALA A 130 -4.75 -5.18 0.51
C ALA A 130 -3.94 -5.52 -0.75
N LEU A 131 -3.40 -4.51 -1.43
CA LEU A 131 -2.54 -4.68 -2.60
C LEU A 131 -1.21 -5.38 -2.28
N ARG A 132 -0.63 -5.14 -1.10
CA ARG A 132 0.57 -5.85 -0.62
C ARG A 132 0.31 -7.32 -0.41
N MET A 133 -0.75 -7.64 0.33
CA MET A 133 -1.11 -9.00 0.70
C MET A 133 -1.78 -9.78 -0.44
N LEU A 134 -2.10 -9.12 -1.57
CA LEU A 134 -2.99 -9.63 -2.61
C LEU A 134 -4.32 -10.14 -2.01
N ASP A 135 -4.85 -9.38 -1.05
CA ASP A 135 -6.13 -9.68 -0.41
C ASP A 135 -7.27 -9.37 -1.37
N MET A 136 -7.61 -10.36 -2.20
CA MET A 136 -8.64 -10.24 -3.23
C MET A 136 -9.99 -9.83 -2.66
N GLU A 137 -10.33 -10.29 -1.47
CA GLU A 137 -11.60 -9.96 -0.84
C GLU A 137 -11.70 -8.45 -0.54
N VAL A 138 -10.63 -7.86 0.01
CA VAL A 138 -10.58 -6.41 0.30
C VAL A 138 -10.37 -5.61 -0.99
N MET A 139 -9.56 -6.09 -1.91
CA MET A 139 -9.30 -5.45 -3.20
C MET A 139 -10.58 -5.31 -4.03
N ILE A 140 -11.46 -6.33 -4.06
CA ILE A 140 -12.75 -6.25 -4.75
C ILE A 140 -13.66 -5.20 -4.11
N LYS A 141 -13.71 -5.12 -2.77
CA LYS A 141 -14.50 -4.09 -2.06
C LYS A 141 -13.98 -2.67 -2.31
N LEU A 142 -12.67 -2.53 -2.56
CA LEU A 142 -12.01 -1.29 -2.95
C LEU A 142 -11.98 -1.08 -4.48
N GLY A 143 -12.57 -1.99 -5.27
CA GLY A 143 -12.44 -2.03 -6.72
C GLY A 143 -12.82 -0.72 -7.41
N PHE A 144 -13.95 -0.13 -7.02
CA PHE A 144 -14.39 1.18 -7.53
C PHE A 144 -13.34 2.27 -7.26
N PHE A 145 -12.77 2.32 -6.05
CA PHE A 145 -11.76 3.30 -5.68
C PHE A 145 -10.43 3.07 -6.43
N ILE A 146 -10.00 1.81 -6.57
CA ILE A 146 -8.82 1.43 -7.37
C ILE A 146 -8.99 1.89 -8.82
N ARG A 147 -10.16 1.65 -9.41
CA ARG A 147 -10.49 2.09 -10.77
C ARG A 147 -10.45 3.62 -10.88
N SER A 148 -11.16 4.34 -10.00
CA SER A 148 -11.17 5.82 -10.02
C SER A 148 -9.77 6.40 -9.85
N LEU A 149 -8.96 5.84 -8.95
CA LEU A 149 -7.58 6.25 -8.73
C LEU A 149 -6.70 5.99 -9.95
N HIS A 150 -6.79 4.81 -10.55
CA HIS A 150 -6.05 4.47 -11.77
C HIS A 150 -6.39 5.42 -12.92
N LEU A 151 -7.68 5.66 -13.17
CA LEU A 151 -8.13 6.53 -14.25
C LEU A 151 -7.66 7.98 -14.04
N GLN A 152 -7.73 8.49 -12.80
CA GLN A 152 -7.22 9.83 -12.50
C GLN A 152 -5.71 9.92 -12.70
N LEU A 153 -4.93 8.92 -12.25
CA LEU A 153 -3.48 8.92 -12.45
C LEU A 153 -3.11 8.85 -13.94
N LYS A 154 -3.87 8.09 -14.74
CA LYS A 154 -3.69 8.04 -16.19
C LYS A 154 -3.92 9.39 -16.84
N GLN A 155 -4.99 10.09 -16.44
CA GLN A 155 -5.27 11.44 -16.92
C GLN A 155 -4.14 12.42 -16.52
N LEU A 156 -3.77 12.45 -15.25
CA LEU A 156 -2.69 13.31 -14.75
C LEU A 156 -1.35 13.02 -15.44
N HIS A 157 -1.07 11.76 -15.76
CA HIS A 157 0.12 11.38 -16.50
C HIS A 157 0.10 11.90 -17.95
N GLN A 158 -1.06 11.86 -18.62
CA GLN A 158 -1.21 12.44 -19.97
C GLN A 158 -0.98 13.95 -19.95
N GLU A 159 -1.59 14.65 -19.00
CA GLU A 159 -1.40 16.10 -18.79
C GLU A 159 0.06 16.43 -18.47
N GLN A 160 0.68 15.64 -17.59
CA GLN A 160 2.09 15.81 -17.24
C GLN A 160 3.00 15.57 -18.44
N SER A 161 2.77 14.52 -19.23
CA SER A 161 3.61 14.19 -20.39
C SER A 161 3.51 15.22 -21.52
N ALA A 162 2.34 15.83 -21.69
CA ALA A 162 2.16 16.95 -22.62
C ALA A 162 2.96 18.19 -22.20
N ASN A 163 3.10 18.44 -20.89
CA ASN A 163 3.76 19.62 -20.33
C ASN A 163 5.25 19.40 -19.99
N PHE A 164 5.66 18.16 -19.72
CA PHE A 164 6.99 17.75 -19.30
C PHE A 164 7.44 16.56 -20.15
N GLN A 165 8.30 16.81 -21.13
CA GLN A 165 8.84 15.76 -22.01
C GLN A 165 10.14 15.15 -21.48
N GLN A 166 10.63 15.59 -20.33
CA GLN A 166 11.91 15.15 -19.78
C GLN A 166 11.73 14.22 -18.58
N ALA A 167 12.53 13.16 -18.56
CA ALA A 167 12.67 12.31 -17.39
C ALA A 167 13.18 13.13 -16.19
N PHE A 168 12.64 12.84 -15.01
CA PHE A 168 13.07 13.45 -13.76
C PHE A 168 13.25 12.38 -12.68
N THR A 169 14.14 12.66 -11.73
CA THR A 169 14.44 11.73 -10.64
C THR A 169 13.49 11.97 -9.47
N VAL A 170 12.98 10.89 -8.90
CA VAL A 170 12.20 10.86 -7.66
C VAL A 170 12.76 9.81 -6.71
N TYR A 171 12.42 9.96 -5.44
CA TYR A 171 12.96 9.17 -4.35
C TYR A 171 11.82 8.59 -3.51
N ARG A 172 12.03 7.38 -3.00
CA ARG A 172 11.13 6.70 -2.08
C ARG A 172 11.96 5.81 -1.15
N GLY A 173 11.66 5.86 0.14
CA GLY A 173 12.15 4.87 1.10
C GLY A 173 11.36 3.57 0.99
N GLN A 174 12.05 2.44 1.00
CA GLN A 174 11.43 1.12 0.98
C GLN A 174 12.16 0.20 1.94
N GLU A 175 11.45 -0.25 2.96
CA GLU A 175 11.95 -1.29 3.85
C GLU A 175 11.85 -2.65 3.16
N LEU A 176 12.89 -3.47 3.30
CA LEU A 176 13.02 -4.80 2.71
C LEU A 176 13.60 -5.75 3.74
N ARG A 177 13.16 -7.02 3.71
CA ARG A 177 13.86 -8.09 4.42
C ARG A 177 15.19 -8.34 3.75
N GLN A 178 16.12 -8.91 4.51
CA GLN A 178 17.44 -9.25 3.99
C GLN A 178 17.37 -10.17 2.76
N GLN A 179 16.48 -11.17 2.77
CA GLN A 179 16.30 -12.08 1.64
C GLN A 179 15.79 -11.35 0.39
N ASP A 180 14.82 -10.46 0.54
CA ASP A 180 14.27 -9.70 -0.59
C ASP A 180 15.25 -8.68 -1.13
N PHE A 181 16.08 -8.09 -0.27
CA PHE A 181 17.21 -7.27 -0.68
C PHE A 181 18.25 -8.07 -1.48
N GLN A 182 18.54 -9.31 -1.05
CA GLN A 182 19.41 -10.21 -1.81
C GLN A 182 18.79 -10.58 -3.17
N ASN A 183 17.48 -10.86 -3.21
CA ASN A 183 16.75 -11.12 -4.46
C ASN A 183 16.84 -9.93 -5.42
N LEU A 184 16.63 -8.71 -4.91
CA LEU A 184 16.80 -7.47 -5.67
C LEU A 184 18.24 -7.32 -6.22
N CYS A 185 19.25 -7.64 -5.41
CA CYS A 185 20.64 -7.60 -5.84
C CYS A 185 20.95 -8.63 -6.94
N ASN A 186 20.35 -9.82 -6.83
CA ASN A 186 20.52 -10.92 -7.79
C ASN A 186 19.72 -10.71 -9.08
N SER A 187 18.66 -9.88 -9.04
CA SER A 187 17.84 -9.54 -10.21
C SER A 187 18.34 -8.31 -10.98
N LYS A 188 19.57 -7.84 -10.74
CA LYS A 188 20.15 -6.68 -11.46
C LYS A 188 20.10 -6.88 -12.97
N GLY A 189 19.66 -5.84 -13.68
CA GLY A 189 19.43 -5.88 -15.12
C GLY A 189 18.18 -6.65 -15.56
N GLY A 190 17.37 -7.13 -14.60
CA GLY A 190 16.03 -7.67 -14.81
C GLY A 190 14.92 -6.62 -14.61
N LEU A 191 13.71 -7.07 -14.30
CA LEU A 191 12.53 -6.23 -14.07
C LEU A 191 12.13 -6.23 -12.59
N LEU A 192 11.54 -5.10 -12.19
CA LEU A 192 10.86 -4.92 -10.91
C LEU A 192 9.40 -4.62 -11.19
N SER A 193 8.50 -5.40 -10.61
CA SER A 193 7.07 -5.14 -10.67
C SER A 193 6.56 -4.70 -9.30
N PHE A 194 5.60 -3.78 -9.29
CA PHE A 194 4.92 -3.30 -8.09
C PHE A 194 3.43 -3.60 -8.18
N ASN A 195 2.88 -4.22 -7.13
CA ASN A 195 1.46 -4.55 -7.03
C ASN A 195 0.65 -3.39 -6.43
N ASN A 196 1.29 -2.29 -6.04
CA ASN A 196 0.67 -1.13 -5.42
C ASN A 196 0.98 0.20 -6.13
N PHE A 197 0.25 1.24 -5.74
CA PHE A 197 0.49 2.60 -6.23
C PHE A 197 1.72 3.22 -5.55
N LEU A 198 2.61 3.81 -6.36
CA LEU A 198 3.84 4.41 -5.84
C LEU A 198 3.66 5.88 -5.45
N SER A 199 3.88 6.18 -4.17
CA SER A 199 4.12 7.54 -3.69
C SER A 199 5.63 7.81 -3.63
N THR A 200 6.06 8.97 -4.15
CA THR A 200 7.46 9.36 -4.27
C THR A 200 7.64 10.84 -3.97
N SER A 201 8.87 11.27 -3.72
CA SER A 201 9.26 12.65 -3.46
C SER A 201 10.28 13.13 -4.48
N LYS A 202 10.24 14.41 -4.86
CA LYS A 202 11.33 15.05 -5.62
C LYS A 202 12.56 15.33 -4.76
N LYS A 203 12.42 15.27 -3.42
CA LYS A 203 13.51 15.49 -2.48
C LYS A 203 14.10 14.13 -2.05
N PRO A 204 15.43 13.98 -2.07
CA PRO A 204 16.10 12.73 -1.67
C PRO A 204 15.87 12.38 -0.20
N PHE A 205 15.64 13.38 0.65
CA PHE A 205 15.25 13.20 2.06
C PHE A 205 13.74 12.99 2.22
N ALA A 206 13.14 12.12 1.41
CA ALA A 206 11.87 11.54 1.82
C ALA A 206 12.18 10.73 3.08
N TYR A 207 11.70 11.19 4.24
CA TYR A 207 11.81 10.47 5.49
C TYR A 207 11.56 8.98 5.21
N VAL A 208 12.60 8.16 5.35
CA VAL A 208 12.37 6.78 5.72
C VAL A 208 11.61 6.94 7.03
N VAL A 209 10.31 6.66 7.03
CA VAL A 209 9.53 6.57 8.26
C VAL A 209 9.95 5.26 8.94
N SER A 210 11.24 5.14 9.23
CA SER A 210 11.73 4.36 10.35
C SER A 210 11.29 5.13 11.57
N ILE A 211 10.07 4.85 12.05
CA ILE A 211 9.73 5.15 13.44
C ILE A 211 10.54 4.15 14.28
N SER A 212 11.83 4.43 14.38
CA SER A 212 12.69 3.99 15.46
C SER A 212 13.00 5.25 16.27
N GLU A 213 12.06 5.65 17.11
CA GLU A 213 12.39 6.49 18.25
C GLU A 213 12.10 5.69 19.50
N SER A 214 13.14 5.02 19.96
CA SER A 214 13.31 4.65 21.35
C SER A 214 13.86 5.87 22.09
N MET A 215 13.04 6.46 22.96
CA MET A 215 13.43 6.82 24.32
C MET A 215 12.35 6.31 25.27
#